data_AF-A0A1H8RDZ6-F1
#
_entry.id   AF-A0A1H8RDZ6-F1
#
_cell.length_a   1.000
_cell.length_b   1.000
_cell.length_c   1.000
_cell.angle_alpha   90.00
_cell.angle_beta   90.00
_cell.angle_gamma   90.00
#
_symmetry.space_group_name_H-M   'P 1'
#
loop_
_entity.id
_entity.type
_entity.pdbx_description
1 polymer ?
#
loop_
_entity_poly.entity_id
_entity_poly.type
_entity_poly.pdbx_seq_one_letter_code
_entity_poly.pdbx_strand_id
1 'polypeptide(L)'
;MLFLIILILSFASGFFLPWWVVAIAAFLAALFAGKTARQAFISGFGAVFIVWVVLALFKSIPNDHILAKRIAALFHLPSWWLILVITGVVGGLVAGFAALSGLLVKKAFEKEEVV
;
A
#
# COMPACT_ATOMS: atom_id res chain seq x y z
N MET A 1 12.17 -9.89 0.29
CA MET A 1 11.05 -10.86 0.28
C MET A 1 9.73 -10.22 0.70
N LEU A 2 9.61 -9.64 1.90
CA LEU A 2 8.36 -9.01 2.37
C LEU A 2 7.73 -8.03 1.36
N PHE A 3 8.52 -7.12 0.79
CA PHE A 3 8.07 -6.20 -0.26
C PHE A 3 7.39 -6.91 -1.44
N LEU A 4 8.00 -7.97 -1.98
CA LEU A 4 7.46 -8.71 -3.13
C LEU A 4 6.16 -9.44 -2.76
N ILE A 5 6.07 -10.00 -1.55
CA ILE A 5 4.85 -10.64 -1.05
C ILE A 5 3.71 -9.62 -1.02
N ILE A 6 3.93 -8.46 -0.39
CA ILE A 6 2.92 -7.40 -0.30
C ILE A 6 2.55 -6.88 -1.69
N LEU A 7 3.53 -6.70 -2.58
CA LEU A 7 3.31 -6.21 -3.94
C LEU A 7 2.41 -7.16 -4.73
N ILE A 8 2.72 -8.46 -4.74
CA ILE A 8 1.95 -9.46 -5.48
C ILE A 8 0.53 -9.58 -4.90
N LEU A 9 0.39 -9.70 -3.58
CA LEU A 9 -0.92 -9.81 -2.93
C LEU A 9 -1.78 -8.56 -3.14
N SER A 10 -1.19 -7.37 -3.04
CA SER A 10 -1.90 -6.10 -3.23
C SER A 10 -2.30 -5.89 -4.69
N PHE A 11 -1.44 -6.28 -5.63
CA PHE A 11 -1.77 -6.20 -7.05
C PHE A 11 -2.91 -7.14 -7.41
N ALA A 12 -2.85 -8.40 -6.97
CA ALA A 12 -3.90 -9.39 -7.22
C ALA A 12 -5.24 -8.98 -6.59
N SER A 13 -5.23 -8.52 -5.33
CA SER A 13 -6.45 -8.09 -4.64
C SER A 13 -7.05 -6.81 -5.23
N GLY A 14 -6.24 -5.91 -5.80
CA GLY A 14 -6.69 -4.64 -6.36
C GLY A 14 -7.62 -4.73 -7.57
N PHE A 15 -7.78 -5.92 -8.18
CA PHE A 15 -8.73 -6.14 -9.28
C PHE A 15 -10.09 -6.67 -8.84
N PHE A 16 -10.15 -7.47 -7.77
CA PHE A 16 -11.33 -8.26 -7.42
C PHE A 16 -11.93 -7.89 -6.07
N LEU A 17 -11.14 -7.30 -5.18
CA LEU A 17 -11.52 -7.07 -3.79
C LEU A 17 -11.62 -5.57 -3.48
N PRO A 18 -12.34 -5.21 -2.40
CA PRO A 18 -12.34 -3.84 -1.91
C PRO A 18 -10.93 -3.36 -1.55
N TRP A 19 -10.68 -2.07 -1.74
CA TRP A 19 -9.35 -1.47 -1.59
C TRP A 19 -8.72 -1.68 -0.19
N TRP A 20 -9.52 -1.84 0.88
CA TRP A 20 -9.03 -2.02 2.25
C TRP A 20 -8.29 -3.35 2.46
N VAL A 21 -8.44 -4.32 1.56
CA VAL A 21 -7.76 -5.62 1.64
C VAL A 21 -6.24 -5.50 1.60
N VAL A 22 -5.69 -4.43 1.00
CA VAL A 22 -4.24 -4.18 1.01
C VAL A 22 -3.67 -4.04 2.42
N ALA A 23 -4.46 -3.53 3.38
CA ALA A 23 -4.06 -3.43 4.78
C ALA A 23 -3.93 -4.82 5.41
N ILE A 24 -4.91 -5.70 5.18
CA ILE A 24 -4.90 -7.08 5.69
C ILE A 24 -3.73 -7.87 5.07
N ALA A 25 -3.52 -7.74 3.75
CA ALA A 25 -2.42 -8.39 3.06
C ALA A 25 -1.06 -7.94 3.61
N ALA A 26 -0.87 -6.64 3.82
CA ALA A 26 0.36 -6.09 4.39
C ALA A 26 0.59 -6.53 5.85
N PHE A 27 -0.47 -6.53 6.66
CA PHE A 27 -0.44 -7.00 8.05
C PHE A 27 -0.04 -8.47 8.14
N LEU A 28 -0.74 -9.36 7.44
CA LEU A 28 -0.47 -10.80 7.48
C LEU A 28 0.92 -11.11 6.91
N ALA A 29 1.32 -10.48 5.81
CA ALA A 29 2.65 -10.69 5.25
C ALA A 29 3.75 -10.31 6.25
N ALA A 30 3.61 -9.20 6.98
CA ALA A 30 4.58 -8.76 7.98
C ALA A 30 4.51 -9.58 9.28
N LEU A 31 3.34 -10.07 9.65
CA LEU A 31 3.15 -10.97 10.79
C LEU A 31 3.97 -12.26 10.62
N PHE A 32 4.02 -12.84 9.42
CA PHE A 32 4.79 -14.06 9.17
C PHE A 32 6.24 -13.79 8.75
N ALA A 33 6.48 -12.86 7.83
CA ALA A 33 7.79 -12.67 7.18
C ALA A 33 8.54 -11.39 7.62
N GLY A 34 7.96 -10.58 8.52
CA GLY A 34 8.59 -9.36 9.02
C GLY A 34 9.80 -9.64 9.93
N LYS A 35 10.79 -8.74 9.88
CA LYS A 35 12.02 -8.81 10.69
C LYS A 35 12.27 -7.53 11.48
N THR A 36 12.36 -6.38 10.81
CA THR A 36 12.62 -5.08 11.46
C THR A 36 11.52 -4.05 11.15
N ALA A 37 11.30 -3.10 12.07
CA ALA A 37 10.25 -2.10 11.96
C ALA A 37 10.40 -1.24 10.69
N ARG A 38 11.63 -0.77 10.45
CA ARG A 38 11.98 -0.01 9.23
C ARG A 38 11.70 -0.83 7.97
N GLN A 39 12.10 -2.10 7.94
CA GLN A 39 11.86 -2.96 6.78
C GLN A 39 10.36 -3.19 6.56
N ALA A 40 9.58 -3.46 7.61
CA ALA A 40 8.15 -3.71 7.51
C ALA A 40 7.41 -2.49 6.94
N PHE A 41 7.66 -1.31 7.50
CA PHE A 41 7.03 -0.07 7.04
C PHE A 41 7.41 0.26 5.58
N ILE A 42 8.72 0.29 5.24
CA ILE A 42 9.16 0.64 3.89
C ILE A 42 8.68 -0.41 2.88
N SER A 43 8.67 -1.69 3.24
CA SER A 43 8.16 -2.75 2.36
C SER A 43 6.67 -2.58 2.09
N GLY A 44 5.86 -2.35 3.13
CA GLY A 44 4.42 -2.14 2.98
C GLY A 44 4.10 -0.87 2.20
N PHE A 45 4.72 0.25 2.59
CA PHE A 45 4.55 1.54 1.94
C PHE A 45 4.94 1.49 0.46
N GLY A 46 6.17 1.07 0.17
CA GLY A 46 6.68 1.09 -1.20
C GLY A 46 5.90 0.15 -2.12
N ALA A 47 5.54 -1.05 -1.64
CA ALA A 47 4.82 -2.03 -2.44
C ALA A 47 3.45 -1.49 -2.86
N VAL A 48 2.67 -0.99 -1.89
CA VAL A 48 1.30 -0.52 -2.19
C VAL A 48 1.30 0.84 -2.88
N PHE A 49 2.25 1.72 -2.58
CA PHE A 49 2.45 2.95 -3.36
C PHE A 49 2.59 2.64 -4.86
N ILE A 50 3.49 1.71 -5.20
CA ILE A 50 3.72 1.31 -6.60
C ILE A 50 2.46 0.68 -7.19
N VAL A 51 1.85 -0.28 -6.50
CA VAL A 51 0.64 -0.96 -6.98
C VAL A 51 -0.48 0.04 -7.26
N TRP A 52 -0.75 0.96 -6.34
CA TRP A 52 -1.84 1.93 -6.50
C TRP A 52 -1.56 2.94 -7.61
N VAL A 53 -0.32 3.42 -7.74
CA VAL A 53 0.06 4.30 -8.86
C VAL A 53 -0.11 3.58 -10.20
N VAL A 54 0.36 2.33 -10.30
CA VAL A 54 0.23 1.51 -11.52
C VAL A 54 -1.24 1.25 -11.85
N LEU A 55 -2.06 0.84 -10.89
CA LEU A 55 -3.49 0.59 -11.10
C LEU A 55 -4.26 1.87 -11.45
N ALA A 56 -3.87 3.01 -10.88
CA ALA A 56 -4.46 4.31 -11.21
C ALA A 56 -4.08 4.74 -12.63
N LEU A 57 -2.81 4.59 -13.03
CA LEU A 57 -2.35 4.85 -14.40
C LEU A 57 -3.06 3.94 -15.42
N PHE A 58 -3.18 2.65 -15.12
CA PHE A 58 -3.88 1.69 -15.97
C PHE A 58 -5.33 2.09 -16.26
N LYS A 59 -6.01 2.71 -15.29
CA LYS A 59 -7.37 3.25 -15.47
C LYS A 59 -7.40 4.65 -16.09
N SER A 60 -6.34 5.43 -15.91
CA SER A 60 -6.30 6.86 -16.25
C SER A 60 -5.81 7.12 -17.68
N ILE A 61 -4.83 6.35 -18.17
CA ILE A 61 -4.26 6.50 -19.53
C ILE A 61 -5.31 6.28 -20.63
N PRO A 62 -6.15 5.22 -20.62
CA PRO A 62 -7.12 4.99 -21.69
C PRO A 62 -8.24 6.04 -21.77
N ASN A 63 -8.36 6.89 -20.74
CA ASN A 63 -9.40 7.91 -20.61
C ASN A 63 -8.80 9.32 -20.60
N ASP A 64 -7.59 9.51 -21.17
CA ASP A 64 -6.88 10.79 -21.26
C ASP A 64 -6.83 11.59 -19.95
N HIS A 65 -6.78 10.87 -18.82
CA HIS A 65 -6.77 11.41 -17.47
C HIS A 65 -7.98 12.30 -17.12
N ILE A 66 -9.13 12.16 -17.79
CA ILE A 66 -10.31 13.04 -17.61
C ILE A 66 -10.73 13.14 -16.14
N LEU A 67 -10.90 12.01 -15.46
CA LEU A 67 -11.28 12.01 -14.04
C LEU A 67 -10.20 12.63 -13.14
N ALA A 68 -8.93 12.29 -13.38
CA ALA A 68 -7.82 12.83 -12.61
C ALA A 68 -7.70 14.36 -12.77
N LYS A 69 -7.94 14.90 -13.98
CA LYS A 69 -8.00 16.35 -14.25
C LYS A 69 -9.15 17.03 -13.49
N ARG A 70 -10.36 16.42 -13.47
CA ARG A 70 -11.51 16.96 -12.74
C ARG A 70 -11.27 17.00 -11.23
N ILE A 71 -10.71 15.93 -10.67
CA ILE A 71 -10.38 15.88 -9.24
C ILE A 71 -9.25 16.87 -8.92
N ALA A 72 -8.21 16.97 -9.77
CA ALA A 72 -7.18 17.98 -9.58
C ALA A 72 -7.74 19.41 -9.59
N ALA A 73 -8.66 19.74 -10.49
CA ALA A 73 -9.35 21.02 -10.51
C ALA A 73 -10.19 21.26 -9.24
N LEU A 74 -10.92 20.25 -8.78
CA LEU A 74 -11.71 20.32 -7.53
C LEU A 74 -10.85 20.66 -6.31
N PHE A 75 -9.63 20.09 -6.24
CA PHE A 75 -8.66 20.35 -5.18
C PHE A 75 -7.73 21.54 -5.47
N HIS A 76 -7.96 22.30 -6.53
CA HIS A 76 -7.11 23.42 -6.97
C HIS A 76 -5.64 23.03 -7.16
N LEU A 77 -5.36 21.81 -7.60
CA LEU A 77 -4.02 21.32 -7.84
C LEU A 77 -3.51 21.76 -9.23
N PRO A 78 -2.22 22.07 -9.37
CA PRO A 78 -1.65 22.56 -10.63
C PRO A 78 -1.58 21.49 -11.73
N SER A 79 -1.70 20.20 -11.38
CA SER A 79 -1.62 19.11 -12.36
C SER A 79 -2.29 17.82 -11.89
N TRP A 80 -2.76 17.02 -12.84
CA TRP A 80 -3.48 15.76 -12.61
C TRP A 80 -2.60 14.66 -12.00
N TRP A 81 -1.29 14.64 -12.27
CA TRP A 81 -0.39 13.59 -11.78
C TRP A 81 -0.20 13.66 -10.26
N LEU A 82 -0.44 14.83 -9.63
CA LEU A 82 -0.42 14.96 -8.18
C LEU A 82 -1.50 14.09 -7.53
N ILE A 83 -2.65 13.89 -8.20
CA ILE A 83 -3.69 12.96 -7.72
C ILE A 83 -3.16 11.53 -7.69
N LEU A 84 -2.32 11.11 -8.65
CA LEU A 84 -1.69 9.78 -8.61
C LEU A 84 -0.74 9.64 -7.44
N VAL A 85 0.09 10.66 -7.18
CA VAL A 85 1.03 10.65 -6.05
C VAL A 85 0.27 10.59 -4.73
N ILE A 86 -0.76 11.42 -4.56
CA ILE A 86 -1.62 11.40 -3.36
C ILE A 86 -2.26 10.02 -3.19
N THR A 87 -2.79 9.44 -4.28
CA THR A 87 -3.37 8.08 -4.27
C THR A 87 -2.34 7.06 -3.78
N GLY A 88 -1.14 7.05 -4.37
CA GLY A 88 -0.06 6.17 -3.97
C GLY A 88 0.37 6.36 -2.52
N VAL A 89 0.52 7.61 -2.06
CA VAL A 89 0.89 7.93 -0.68
C VAL A 89 -0.15 7.43 0.31
N VAL A 90 -1.44 7.64 0.04
CA VAL A 90 -2.52 7.18 0.92
C VAL A 90 -2.51 5.65 1.02
N GLY A 91 -2.45 4.93 -0.11
CA GLY A 91 -2.37 3.47 -0.10
C GLY A 91 -1.10 2.96 0.58
N GLY A 92 0.04 3.60 0.30
CA GLY A 92 1.32 3.28 0.91
C GLY A 92 1.31 3.47 2.43
N LEU A 93 0.77 4.58 2.94
CA LEU A 93 0.68 4.82 4.39
C LEU A 93 -0.18 3.75 5.07
N VAL A 94 -1.36 3.45 4.51
CA VAL A 94 -2.25 2.40 5.03
C VAL A 94 -1.52 1.06 5.13
N ALA A 95 -0.85 0.64 4.07
CA ALA A 95 -0.12 -0.63 4.06
C ALA A 95 1.16 -0.61 4.91
N GLY A 96 1.88 0.51 4.94
CA GLY A 96 3.09 0.69 5.75
C GLY A 96 2.79 0.56 7.25
N PHE A 97 1.73 1.22 7.72
CA PHE A 97 1.29 1.09 9.10
C PHE A 97 0.72 -0.31 9.40
N ALA A 98 -0.07 -0.89 8.49
CA ALA A 98 -0.57 -2.25 8.68
C ALA A 98 0.56 -3.30 8.77
N ALA A 99 1.59 -3.20 7.91
CA ALA A 99 2.77 -4.05 7.98
C ALA A 99 3.55 -3.84 9.30
N LEU A 100 3.68 -2.60 9.76
CA LEU A 100 4.33 -2.31 11.04
C LEU A 100 3.54 -2.95 12.21
N SER A 101 2.22 -2.83 12.22
CA SER A 101 1.36 -3.47 13.22
C SER A 101 1.51 -4.99 13.20
N GLY A 102 1.52 -5.63 12.03
CA GLY A 102 1.72 -7.08 11.91
C GLY A 102 3.05 -7.53 12.51
N LEU A 103 4.13 -6.79 12.27
CA LEU A 103 5.42 -7.06 12.89
C LEU A 103 5.41 -6.86 14.41
N LEU A 104 4.75 -5.82 14.91
CA LEU A 104 4.68 -5.57 16.36
C LEU A 104 3.92 -6.66 17.08
N VAL A 105 2.83 -7.17 16.48
CA VAL A 105 2.10 -8.33 16.98
C VAL A 105 3.01 -9.55 17.03
N LYS A 106 3.71 -9.88 15.94
CA LYS A 106 4.70 -10.97 15.91
C LYS A 106 5.67 -10.90 17.09
N LYS A 107 6.28 -9.73 17.30
CA LYS A 107 7.28 -9.51 18.35
C LYS A 107 6.72 -9.58 19.77
N ALA A 108 5.46 -9.22 19.96
CA ALA A 108 4.81 -9.30 21.26
C ALA A 108 4.71 -10.76 21.72
N PHE A 109 4.33 -11.67 20.82
CA PHE A 109 4.22 -13.10 21.10
C PHE A 109 5.58 -13.81 21.17
N GLU A 110 6.56 -13.45 20.33
CA GLU A 110 7.92 -14.04 20.41
C GLU A 110 8.62 -13.72 21.75
N LYS A 111 8.28 -12.61 22.40
CA LYS A 111 8.88 -12.21 23.68
C LYS A 111 8.33 -13.02 24.86
N GLU A 112 7.12 -13.54 24.77
CA GLU A 112 6.48 -14.37 25.81
C GLU A 112 7.09 -15.77 25.90
N GLU A 113 7.58 -16.34 24.80
CA GLU A 113 8.20 -17.68 24.80
C GLU A 113 9.61 -17.73 25.41
N VAL A 114 10.25 -16.57 25.64
CA VAL A 114 11.66 -16.49 26.07
C VAL A 114 11.80 -16.10 27.55
N VAL A 115 10.70 -15.92 28.28
CA VAL A 115 10.69 -15.62 29.73
C VAL A 115 10.23 -16.85 30.51
#